data_AF-A0A0W0YLQ6-F1
#
_entry.id   AF-A0A0W0YLQ6-F1
#
_cell.length_a   1.000
_cell.length_b   1.000
_cell.length_c   1.000
_cell.angle_alpha   90.00
_cell.angle_beta   90.00
_cell.angle_gamma   90.00
#
_symmetry.space_group_name_H-M   'P 1'
#
loop_
_entity.id
_entity.type
_entity.pdbx_description
1 polymer ?
#
loop_
_entity_poly.entity_id
_entity_poly.type
_entity_poly.pdbx_seq_one_letter_code
_entity_poly.pdbx_strand_id
1 'polypeptide(L)'
;MTKQKKISHIIMMGDSLSDRGTSDKTYVFGCIPMRWLAGLTNTSPRGRFTNGYVWADVIASFFANDFMIAQLKRKYNYSNDDIADAIVNKEKRILDQIMYDYNLNNDLFVKYEGHDFIRSYDQGGLSSYDYSWSLSSSITRFISRIILPTLKTMRDRILAYDKKNKLSDARKRETLIIEWSGANDLITVNAKPSIDEVNKAVKERVKNVEILLKHGYRNFVWFNLPDLSLTPRFQNMAGAKGDEARNNAHDCIEYFNQELANACEKLKVMYPHCNFDLFDINSVFVDAYQHPEKYGLDSAKLKKAYTTSDDFQMLPNGTSPAKGYAFWDDIHPTANVHAVLANKFYEKYNIEYKFTEPGIKEETCDISKADLEKAFRVRYEMKLAKEKSKFFGSREKPGIDYKNSCLEDLLKYALYGHAKIAHEVLVDLQWIDEADNAKLNIPILKKTIDTVRTEHDNPPILAKAQLS
;
A
#
# COMPACT_ATOMS: atom_id res chain seq x y z
N MET A 1 26.23 -2.27 -5.02
CA MET A 1 24.95 -2.19 -4.29
C MET A 1 24.09 -1.16 -5.00
N THR A 2 22.88 -1.50 -5.42
CA THR A 2 21.89 -0.54 -5.91
C THR A 2 21.59 0.47 -4.80
N LYS A 3 21.55 1.76 -5.13
CA LYS A 3 21.25 2.84 -4.16
C LYS A 3 19.83 2.62 -3.62
N GLN A 4 19.67 2.49 -2.30
CA GLN A 4 18.36 2.37 -1.64
C GLN A 4 17.43 3.52 -2.06
N LYS A 5 16.16 3.21 -2.30
CA LYS A 5 15.16 4.23 -2.65
C LYS A 5 14.80 5.04 -1.40
N LYS A 6 14.82 6.36 -1.52
CA LYS A 6 14.38 7.26 -0.46
C LYS A 6 12.86 7.23 -0.32
N ILE A 7 12.38 6.97 0.90
CA ILE A 7 10.97 7.07 1.28
C ILE A 7 10.84 8.11 2.39
N SER A 8 10.10 9.18 2.15
CA SER A 8 9.89 10.28 3.10
C SER A 8 8.45 10.40 3.59
N HIS A 9 7.54 9.62 3.00
CA HIS A 9 6.15 9.57 3.39
C HIS A 9 5.59 8.15 3.22
N ILE A 10 4.58 7.81 4.02
CA ILE A 10 3.86 6.54 3.94
C ILE A 10 2.36 6.79 3.88
N ILE A 11 1.66 6.03 3.05
CA ILE A 11 0.22 5.92 3.05
C ILE A 11 -0.13 4.48 3.37
N MET A 12 -1.00 4.26 4.36
CA MET A 12 -1.52 2.94 4.69
C MET A 12 -2.99 2.83 4.30
N MET A 13 -3.37 1.72 3.68
CA MET A 13 -4.74 1.38 3.32
C MET A 13 -5.02 -0.06 3.73
N GLY A 14 -5.97 -0.26 4.63
CA GLY A 14 -6.25 -1.59 5.13
C GLY A 14 -7.49 -1.66 5.99
N ASP A 15 -7.72 -2.83 6.55
CA ASP A 15 -8.88 -3.13 7.37
C ASP A 15 -8.58 -3.09 8.88
N SER A 16 -9.32 -3.86 9.67
CA SER A 16 -9.19 -3.96 11.12
C SER A 16 -7.80 -4.39 11.59
N LEU A 17 -7.03 -5.11 10.76
CA LEU A 17 -5.66 -5.49 11.09
C LEU A 17 -4.70 -4.30 11.15
N SER A 18 -5.05 -3.20 10.47
CA SER A 18 -4.24 -1.97 10.40
C SER A 18 -4.93 -0.76 11.05
N ASP A 19 -6.21 -0.88 11.41
CA ASP A 19 -7.02 0.20 11.96
C ASP A 19 -6.50 0.67 13.34
N ARG A 20 -6.08 1.93 13.39
CA ARG A 20 -5.56 2.63 14.58
C ARG A 20 -6.65 3.32 15.40
N GLY A 21 -7.90 2.86 15.32
CA GLY A 21 -9.05 3.42 16.03
C GLY A 21 -9.96 4.32 15.19
N THR A 22 -9.79 4.34 13.88
CA THR A 22 -10.67 5.03 12.93
C THR A 22 -12.10 4.52 13.04
N SER A 23 -12.30 3.20 13.11
CA SER A 23 -13.65 2.62 13.24
C SER A 23 -14.33 2.98 14.55
N ASP A 24 -13.61 3.07 15.66
CA ASP A 24 -14.19 3.47 16.95
C ASP A 24 -14.72 4.91 16.93
N LYS A 25 -14.11 5.79 16.12
CA LYS A 25 -14.46 7.21 15.98
C LYS A 25 -15.48 7.50 14.88
N THR A 26 -15.84 6.51 14.06
CA THR A 26 -16.71 6.70 12.90
C THR A 26 -18.19 6.51 13.24
N TYR A 27 -19.08 7.22 12.54
CA TYR A 27 -20.53 7.08 12.65
C TYR A 27 -21.14 6.65 11.31
N VAL A 28 -22.01 5.65 11.35
CA VAL A 28 -22.86 5.24 10.21
C VAL A 28 -24.08 6.15 10.15
N PHE A 29 -24.45 6.57 8.93
CA PHE A 29 -25.56 7.48 8.67
C PHE A 29 -25.51 8.79 9.49
N GLY A 30 -24.33 9.17 9.97
CA GLY A 30 -24.09 10.36 10.78
C GLY A 30 -24.53 10.26 12.24
N CYS A 31 -25.09 9.13 12.70
CA CYS A 31 -25.64 9.04 14.06
C CYS A 31 -25.41 7.71 14.79
N ILE A 32 -25.06 6.61 14.11
CA ILE A 32 -24.85 5.31 14.75
C ILE A 32 -23.35 5.05 14.93
N PRO A 33 -22.81 5.01 16.17
CA PRO A 33 -21.40 4.72 16.40
C PRO A 33 -20.98 3.37 15.81
N MET A 34 -19.95 3.36 14.97
CA MET A 34 -19.43 2.14 14.35
C MET A 34 -18.92 1.12 15.38
N ARG A 35 -18.44 1.57 16.53
CA ARG A 35 -18.00 0.70 17.63
C ARG A 35 -19.06 -0.29 18.13
N TRP A 36 -20.34 0.05 18.00
CA TRP A 36 -21.46 -0.83 18.39
C TRP A 36 -21.68 -1.94 17.36
N LEU A 37 -21.42 -1.64 16.08
CA LEU A 37 -21.61 -2.56 14.96
C LEU A 37 -20.37 -3.42 14.70
N ALA A 38 -19.19 -2.89 15.01
CA ALA A 38 -17.90 -3.53 14.76
C ALA A 38 -17.40 -4.42 15.91
N GLY A 39 -18.19 -4.60 16.98
CA GLY A 39 -17.79 -5.45 18.11
C GLY A 39 -16.67 -4.89 18.98
N LEU A 40 -16.45 -3.56 18.96
CA LEU A 40 -15.38 -2.90 19.73
C LEU A 40 -15.80 -2.53 21.16
N THR A 41 -17.06 -2.79 21.53
CA THR A 41 -17.60 -2.36 22.83
C THR A 41 -17.06 -3.27 23.94
N ASN A 42 -16.40 -2.68 24.94
CA ASN A 42 -15.79 -3.34 26.12
C ASN A 42 -14.63 -4.32 25.86
N THR A 43 -14.27 -4.56 24.60
CA THR A 43 -13.24 -5.52 24.18
C THR A 43 -12.15 -4.87 23.31
N SER A 44 -12.07 -3.55 23.30
CA SER A 44 -11.15 -2.83 22.42
C SER A 44 -10.42 -1.71 23.18
N PRO A 45 -9.28 -2.04 23.82
CA PRO A 45 -8.37 -1.02 24.34
C PRO A 45 -8.02 0.00 23.23
N ARG A 46 -8.33 1.27 23.46
CA ARG A 46 -8.04 2.39 22.53
C ARG A 46 -8.69 2.25 21.14
N GLY A 47 -9.76 1.47 20.99
CA GLY A 47 -10.53 1.39 19.75
C GLY A 47 -9.91 0.55 18.62
N ARG A 48 -8.85 -0.24 18.91
CA ARG A 48 -8.25 -1.19 17.95
C ARG A 48 -8.92 -2.57 18.00
N PHE A 49 -8.89 -3.33 16.92
CA PHE A 49 -9.38 -4.72 16.88
C PHE A 49 -8.37 -5.71 17.50
N THR A 50 -7.78 -5.34 18.64
CA THR A 50 -6.79 -6.14 19.36
C THR A 50 -6.69 -5.63 20.81
N ASN A 51 -5.83 -6.24 21.62
CA ASN A 51 -5.66 -5.91 23.04
C ASN A 51 -4.65 -4.78 23.33
N GLY A 52 -4.26 -4.03 22.29
CA GLY A 52 -3.21 -3.02 22.35
C GLY A 52 -3.01 -2.34 21.00
N TYR A 53 -1.75 -2.21 20.59
CA TYR A 53 -1.38 -1.57 19.33
C TYR A 53 -1.40 -2.58 18.17
N VAL A 54 -1.92 -2.13 17.02
CA VAL A 54 -1.82 -2.88 15.76
C VAL A 54 -0.44 -2.68 15.13
N TRP A 55 -0.10 -3.48 14.12
CA TRP A 55 1.22 -3.41 13.48
C TRP A 55 1.51 -2.01 12.90
N ALA A 56 0.48 -1.31 12.42
CA ALA A 56 0.56 0.06 11.90
C ALA A 56 0.93 1.10 12.97
N ASP A 57 0.53 0.88 14.23
CA ASP A 57 0.97 1.69 15.38
C ASP A 57 2.46 1.39 15.68
N VAL A 58 2.84 0.11 15.71
CA VAL A 58 4.20 -0.33 16.05
C VAL A 58 5.22 0.11 14.99
N ILE A 59 4.92 -0.07 13.70
CA ILE A 59 5.84 0.32 12.62
C ILE A 59 6.06 1.83 12.57
N ALA A 60 5.02 2.62 12.85
CA ALA A 60 5.15 4.06 12.99
C ALA A 60 6.11 4.43 14.11
N SER A 61 6.13 3.65 15.21
CA SER A 61 7.00 3.91 16.35
C SER A 61 8.46 3.58 16.04
N PHE A 62 8.73 2.55 15.24
CA PHE A 62 10.08 2.23 14.77
C PHE A 62 10.65 3.37 13.92
N PHE A 63 9.89 3.85 12.93
CA PHE A 63 10.37 4.97 12.10
C PHE A 63 10.57 6.26 12.89
N ALA A 64 9.66 6.58 13.80
CA ALA A 64 9.81 7.77 14.62
C ALA A 64 11.02 7.68 15.56
N ASN A 65 11.24 6.51 16.16
CA ASN A 65 12.42 6.26 16.98
C ASN A 65 13.71 6.48 16.17
N ASP A 66 13.78 5.97 14.95
CA ASP A 66 14.94 6.16 14.08
C ASP A 66 15.19 7.63 13.72
N PHE A 67 14.14 8.37 13.37
CA PHE A 67 14.25 9.80 13.05
C PHE A 67 14.69 10.61 14.26
N MET A 68 14.10 10.34 15.42
CA MET A 68 14.44 11.02 16.67
C MET A 68 15.89 10.74 17.09
N ILE A 69 16.33 9.47 17.03
CA ILE A 69 17.72 9.11 17.32
C ILE A 69 18.66 9.86 16.37
N ALA A 70 18.34 9.90 15.08
CA ALA A 70 19.14 10.63 14.09
C ALA A 70 19.18 12.13 14.39
N GLN A 71 18.06 12.74 14.79
CA GLN A 71 17.96 14.15 15.13
C GLN A 71 18.75 14.49 16.41
N LEU A 72 18.62 13.69 17.47
CA LEU A 72 19.35 13.87 18.73
C LEU A 72 20.87 13.76 18.52
N LYS A 73 21.31 12.78 17.73
CA LYS A 73 22.71 12.66 17.29
C LYS A 73 23.20 13.92 16.58
N ARG A 74 22.44 14.43 15.61
CA ARG A 74 22.83 15.64 14.85
C ARG A 74 22.83 16.91 15.70
N LYS A 75 21.86 17.06 16.61
CA LYS A 75 21.61 18.31 17.36
C LYS A 75 22.44 18.43 18.63
N TYR A 76 22.68 17.31 19.31
CA TYR A 76 23.32 17.28 20.62
C TYR A 76 24.61 16.45 20.65
N ASN A 77 24.98 15.82 19.52
CA ASN A 77 26.14 14.93 19.44
C ASN A 77 26.07 13.76 20.44
N TYR A 78 24.85 13.31 20.77
CA TYR A 78 24.61 12.20 21.69
C TYR A 78 25.02 10.86 21.05
N SER A 79 25.63 9.99 21.84
CA SER A 79 25.76 8.56 21.51
C SER A 79 24.43 7.83 21.73
N ASN A 80 24.38 6.54 21.37
CA ASN A 80 23.19 5.71 21.69
C ASN A 80 22.98 5.60 23.21
N ASP A 81 24.07 5.50 23.97
CA ASP A 81 24.04 5.33 25.42
C ASP A 81 23.51 6.62 26.08
N ASP A 82 23.95 7.79 25.60
CA ASP A 82 23.44 9.09 26.09
C ASP A 82 21.94 9.25 25.87
N ILE A 83 21.43 8.79 24.71
CA ILE A 83 19.98 8.82 24.40
C ILE A 83 19.24 7.86 25.34
N ALA A 84 19.76 6.65 25.55
CA ALA A 84 19.15 5.67 26.44
C ALA A 84 19.10 6.17 27.89
N ASP A 85 20.21 6.71 28.39
CA ASP A 85 20.30 7.29 29.73
C ASP A 85 19.35 8.47 29.90
N ALA A 86 19.26 9.37 28.90
CA ALA A 86 18.33 10.50 28.97
C ALA A 86 16.86 10.05 29.02
N ILE A 87 16.49 8.99 28.30
CA ILE A 87 15.14 8.41 28.34
C ILE A 87 14.88 7.73 29.70
N VAL A 88 15.81 6.91 30.19
CA VAL A 88 15.71 6.20 31.47
C VAL A 88 15.58 7.19 32.63
N ASN A 89 16.38 8.25 32.60
CA ASN A 89 16.37 9.33 33.60
C ASN A 89 15.21 10.33 33.41
N LYS A 90 14.36 10.12 32.40
CA LYS A 90 13.21 10.97 32.06
C LYS A 90 13.57 12.44 31.92
N GLU A 91 14.68 12.72 31.24
CA GLU A 91 15.12 14.08 30.98
C GLU A 91 14.03 14.87 30.25
N LYS A 92 13.51 15.89 30.92
CA LYS A 92 12.34 16.65 30.44
C LYS A 92 12.54 17.21 29.03
N ARG A 93 13.73 17.75 28.73
CA ARG A 93 14.05 18.30 27.41
C ARG A 93 13.92 17.27 26.29
N ILE A 94 14.35 16.04 26.56
CA ILE A 94 14.27 14.94 25.59
C ILE A 94 12.82 14.50 25.47
N LEU A 95 12.16 14.15 26.58
CA LEU A 95 10.77 13.71 26.58
C LEU A 95 9.79 14.71 25.96
N ASP A 96 9.96 16.01 26.22
CA ASP A 96 9.13 17.06 25.62
C ASP A 96 9.34 17.11 24.09
N GLN A 97 10.58 16.93 23.61
CA GLN A 97 10.90 16.86 22.18
C GLN A 97 10.30 15.59 21.54
N ILE A 98 10.41 14.42 22.19
CA ILE A 98 9.77 13.16 21.76
C ILE A 98 8.26 13.34 21.58
N MET A 99 7.60 13.90 22.61
CA MET A 99 6.15 14.05 22.64
C MET A 99 5.63 15.13 21.68
N TYR A 100 6.45 16.15 21.40
CA TYR A 100 6.13 17.21 20.43
C TYR A 100 6.28 16.72 18.98
N ASP A 101 7.37 16.02 18.69
CA ASP A 101 7.71 15.59 17.34
C ASP A 101 6.92 14.35 16.90
N TYR A 102 6.42 13.54 17.84
CA TYR A 102 5.76 12.28 17.54
C TYR A 102 4.58 11.97 18.48
N ASN A 103 3.40 11.70 17.92
CA ASN A 103 2.21 11.34 18.67
C ASN A 103 1.39 10.25 17.95
N LEU A 104 1.07 9.16 18.66
CA LEU A 104 0.27 8.03 18.17
C LEU A 104 -1.25 8.18 18.40
N ASN A 105 -1.70 9.20 19.14
CA ASN A 105 -3.11 9.40 19.48
C ASN A 105 -3.98 9.79 18.28
N ASN A 106 -3.35 10.32 17.23
CA ASN A 106 -4.02 10.55 15.95
C ASN A 106 -3.99 9.24 15.14
N ASP A 107 -5.18 8.77 14.81
CA ASP A 107 -5.45 7.55 14.04
C ASP A 107 -5.10 7.73 12.56
N LEU A 108 -5.34 8.93 12.01
CA LEU A 108 -5.19 9.22 10.59
C LEU A 108 -3.80 9.74 10.20
N PHE A 109 -3.07 10.35 11.14
CA PHE A 109 -1.81 11.01 10.85
C PHE A 109 -0.74 10.71 11.89
N VAL A 110 0.45 10.41 11.39
CA VAL A 110 1.70 10.52 12.16
C VAL A 110 2.49 11.65 11.56
N LYS A 111 2.78 12.66 12.38
CA LYS A 111 3.59 13.80 11.98
C LYS A 111 4.99 13.66 12.54
N TYR A 112 5.94 14.28 11.86
CA TYR A 112 7.29 14.53 12.34
C TYR A 112 7.63 16.00 12.04
N GLU A 113 8.02 16.76 13.06
CA GLU A 113 8.24 18.22 12.98
C GLU A 113 7.08 18.99 12.30
N GLY A 114 5.83 18.56 12.55
CA GLY A 114 4.64 19.18 11.97
C GLY A 114 4.30 18.77 10.53
N HIS A 115 5.16 17.98 9.86
CA HIS A 115 4.92 17.44 8.53
C HIS A 115 4.34 16.03 8.58
N ASP A 116 3.33 15.75 7.76
CA ASP A 116 2.70 14.42 7.70
C ASP A 116 3.69 13.39 7.13
N PHE A 117 4.16 12.49 7.99
CA PHE A 117 5.00 11.35 7.63
C PHE A 117 4.16 10.14 7.22
N ILE A 118 3.21 9.72 8.07
CA ILE A 118 2.26 8.63 7.75
C ILE A 118 0.86 9.22 7.66
N ARG A 119 0.15 8.85 6.60
CA ARG A 119 -1.30 9.03 6.47
C ARG A 119 -1.97 7.65 6.47
N SER A 120 -2.81 7.39 7.46
CA SER A 120 -3.59 6.16 7.55
C SER A 120 -4.98 6.39 6.96
N TYR A 121 -5.37 5.46 6.08
CA TYR A 121 -6.71 5.29 5.56
C TYR A 121 -7.20 3.89 5.91
N ASP A 122 -6.74 3.37 7.05
CA ASP A 122 -7.11 2.06 7.57
C ASP A 122 -8.45 2.18 8.31
N GLN A 123 -9.38 1.27 7.99
CA GLN A 123 -10.68 1.25 8.63
C GLN A 123 -11.23 -0.18 8.68
N GLY A 124 -11.57 -0.62 9.89
CA GLY A 124 -12.25 -1.88 10.18
C GLY A 124 -13.38 -2.22 9.20
N GLY A 125 -13.33 -3.45 8.70
CA GLY A 125 -14.28 -3.96 7.72
C GLY A 125 -14.05 -3.50 6.28
N LEU A 126 -12.97 -2.77 5.98
CA LEU A 126 -12.64 -2.40 4.59
C LEU A 126 -12.57 -3.62 3.68
N SER A 127 -13.35 -3.61 2.60
CA SER A 127 -13.26 -4.57 1.49
C SER A 127 -12.53 -3.98 0.29
N SER A 128 -11.87 -4.83 -0.48
CA SER A 128 -11.24 -4.46 -1.75
C SER A 128 -12.30 -4.07 -2.78
N TYR A 129 -13.31 -4.93 -2.95
CA TYR A 129 -14.42 -4.72 -3.89
C TYR A 129 -15.62 -4.03 -3.22
N ASP A 130 -16.41 -3.32 -4.01
CA ASP A 130 -17.64 -2.65 -3.58
C ASP A 130 -18.86 -3.58 -3.75
N TYR A 131 -19.40 -4.06 -2.64
CA TYR A 131 -20.54 -4.98 -2.60
C TYR A 131 -21.87 -4.30 -2.33
N SER A 132 -21.95 -2.96 -2.29
CA SER A 132 -23.16 -2.20 -1.91
C SER A 132 -24.42 -2.59 -2.71
N TRP A 133 -24.26 -3.01 -3.97
CA TRP A 133 -25.35 -3.45 -4.85
C TRP A 133 -25.51 -4.98 -4.96
N SER A 134 -24.75 -5.75 -4.17
CA SER A 134 -24.82 -7.22 -4.19
C SER A 134 -25.98 -7.72 -3.32
N LEU A 135 -26.93 -8.44 -3.94
CA LEU A 135 -28.06 -9.05 -3.25
C LEU A 135 -27.59 -10.02 -2.15
N SER A 136 -28.24 -9.98 -0.99
CA SER A 136 -28.03 -10.93 0.11
C SER A 136 -29.36 -11.28 0.76
N SER A 137 -29.55 -12.56 1.09
CA SER A 137 -30.68 -13.01 1.93
C SER A 137 -30.46 -12.74 3.42
N SER A 138 -29.25 -12.33 3.83
CA SER A 138 -28.94 -11.95 5.21
C SER A 138 -29.00 -10.43 5.35
N ILE A 139 -29.90 -9.96 6.20
CA ILE A 139 -30.08 -8.53 6.52
C ILE A 139 -28.78 -7.93 7.08
N THR A 140 -28.10 -8.63 8.00
CA THR A 140 -26.83 -8.18 8.57
C THR A 140 -25.77 -8.02 7.49
N ARG A 141 -25.60 -9.01 6.59
CA ARG A 141 -24.63 -8.90 5.49
C ARG A 141 -25.00 -7.79 4.50
N PHE A 142 -26.29 -7.64 4.18
CA PHE A 142 -26.76 -6.56 3.33
C PHE A 142 -26.40 -5.18 3.93
N ILE A 143 -26.65 -4.99 5.22
CA ILE A 143 -26.28 -3.75 5.93
C ILE A 143 -24.75 -3.56 5.91
N SER A 144 -23.97 -4.59 6.25
CA SER A 144 -22.50 -4.53 6.21
C SER A 144 -21.96 -4.10 4.84
N ARG A 145 -22.52 -4.62 3.74
CA ARG A 145 -22.14 -4.25 2.36
C ARG A 145 -22.39 -2.78 2.02
N ILE A 146 -23.35 -2.13 2.68
CA ILE A 146 -23.68 -0.71 2.46
C ILE A 146 -22.79 0.21 3.30
N ILE A 147 -22.51 -0.19 4.55
CA ILE A 147 -21.88 0.70 5.53
C ILE A 147 -20.36 0.60 5.56
N LEU A 148 -19.81 -0.54 5.13
CA LEU A 148 -18.38 -0.78 5.20
C LEU A 148 -17.62 0.00 4.11
N PRO A 149 -16.45 0.56 4.46
CA PRO A 149 -15.63 1.25 3.50
C PRO A 149 -15.08 0.29 2.43
N THR A 150 -14.72 0.85 1.29
CA THR A 150 -14.06 0.10 0.22
C THR A 150 -12.69 0.70 -0.08
N LEU A 151 -11.84 -0.07 -0.74
CA LEU A 151 -10.55 0.41 -1.25
C LEU A 151 -10.70 1.61 -2.18
N LYS A 152 -11.77 1.63 -3.00
CA LYS A 152 -12.14 2.80 -3.81
C LYS A 152 -12.37 4.03 -2.94
N THR A 153 -13.16 3.91 -1.87
CA THR A 153 -13.45 5.04 -0.98
C THR A 153 -12.18 5.59 -0.33
N MET A 154 -11.24 4.73 0.09
CA MET A 154 -9.96 5.17 0.66
C MET A 154 -9.06 5.84 -0.38
N ARG A 155 -9.02 5.31 -1.60
CA ARG A 155 -8.32 5.97 -2.71
C ARG A 155 -8.88 7.36 -2.99
N ASP A 156 -10.21 7.48 -3.05
CA ASP A 156 -10.86 8.77 -3.31
C ASP A 156 -10.51 9.79 -2.21
N ARG A 157 -10.39 9.36 -0.94
CA ARG A 157 -9.90 10.20 0.18
C ARG A 157 -8.44 10.61 0.02
N ILE A 158 -7.55 9.71 -0.40
CA ILE A 158 -6.14 10.03 -0.71
C ILE A 158 -6.08 11.12 -1.77
N LEU A 159 -6.77 10.93 -2.90
CA LEU A 159 -6.75 11.86 -4.02
C LEU A 159 -7.39 13.21 -3.66
N ALA A 160 -8.45 13.20 -2.84
CA ALA A 160 -9.04 14.42 -2.31
C ALA A 160 -8.07 15.20 -1.40
N TYR A 161 -7.33 14.50 -0.52
CA TYR A 161 -6.29 15.12 0.28
C TYR A 161 -5.20 15.72 -0.63
N ASP A 162 -4.74 14.98 -1.64
CA ASP A 162 -3.66 15.42 -2.53
C ASP A 162 -4.05 16.71 -3.26
N LYS A 163 -5.30 16.78 -3.75
CA LYS A 163 -5.87 17.97 -4.38
C LYS A 163 -5.99 19.14 -3.40
N LYS A 164 -6.55 18.89 -2.21
CA LYS A 164 -6.76 19.91 -1.17
C LYS A 164 -5.43 20.54 -0.72
N ASN A 165 -4.39 19.73 -0.58
CA ASN A 165 -3.09 20.15 -0.08
C ASN A 165 -2.05 20.43 -1.19
N LYS A 166 -2.46 20.38 -2.46
CA LYS A 166 -1.60 20.62 -3.64
C LYS A 166 -0.29 19.82 -3.58
N LEU A 167 -0.38 18.52 -3.33
CA LEU A 167 0.78 17.65 -3.16
C LEU A 167 1.67 17.67 -4.42
N SER A 168 2.95 17.98 -4.23
CA SER A 168 3.94 17.95 -5.31
C SER A 168 4.20 16.53 -5.80
N ASP A 169 4.56 16.40 -7.07
CA ASP A 169 4.89 15.08 -7.64
C ASP A 169 6.14 14.48 -6.99
N ALA A 170 7.10 15.31 -6.55
CA ALA A 170 8.25 14.84 -5.78
C ALA A 170 7.81 14.12 -4.50
N ARG A 171 6.90 14.72 -3.73
CA ARG A 171 6.36 14.13 -2.50
C ARG A 171 5.65 12.79 -2.77
N LYS A 172 4.86 12.70 -3.85
CA LYS A 172 4.18 11.46 -4.23
C LYS A 172 5.17 10.37 -4.67
N ARG A 173 6.25 10.73 -5.37
CA ARG A 173 7.32 9.80 -5.78
C ARG A 173 8.14 9.26 -4.60
N GLU A 174 8.24 10.02 -3.50
CA GLU A 174 8.88 9.58 -2.25
C GLU A 174 7.89 8.95 -1.26
N THR A 175 6.62 8.79 -1.64
CA THR A 175 5.61 8.13 -0.81
C THR A 175 5.60 6.63 -1.08
N LEU A 176 5.62 5.83 -0.01
CA LEU A 176 5.33 4.40 -0.03
C LEU A 176 3.84 4.18 0.27
N ILE A 177 3.13 3.54 -0.65
CA ILE A 177 1.75 3.07 -0.42
C ILE A 177 1.83 1.63 0.07
N ILE A 178 1.31 1.38 1.26
CA ILE A 178 1.16 0.05 1.83
C ILE A 178 -0.32 -0.30 1.83
N GLU A 179 -0.67 -1.42 1.21
CA GLU A 179 -2.07 -1.86 1.13
C GLU A 179 -2.22 -3.31 1.61
N TRP A 180 -3.09 -3.48 2.61
CA TRP A 180 -3.46 -4.78 3.17
C TRP A 180 -4.98 -4.92 3.24
N SER A 181 -5.55 -5.45 2.16
CA SER A 181 -7.00 -5.60 1.99
C SER A 181 -7.36 -6.92 1.29
N GLY A 182 -8.60 -7.37 1.48
CA GLY A 182 -9.16 -8.56 0.84
C GLY A 182 -9.76 -9.58 1.81
N ALA A 183 -9.40 -9.54 3.10
CA ALA A 183 -9.96 -10.48 4.08
C ALA A 183 -11.48 -10.32 4.20
N ASN A 184 -11.97 -9.08 4.33
CA ASN A 184 -13.41 -8.83 4.46
C ASN A 184 -14.22 -9.28 3.24
N ASP A 185 -13.66 -9.21 2.02
CA ASP A 185 -14.27 -9.76 0.82
C ASP A 185 -14.59 -11.24 0.96
N LEU A 186 -13.78 -12.01 1.69
CA LEU A 186 -13.94 -13.45 1.85
C LEU A 186 -14.77 -13.84 3.09
N ILE A 187 -14.58 -13.13 4.21
CA ILE A 187 -15.10 -13.59 5.53
C ILE A 187 -16.11 -12.66 6.20
N THR A 188 -16.36 -11.45 5.66
CA THR A 188 -17.24 -10.46 6.30
C THR A 188 -18.43 -10.10 5.42
N VAL A 189 -18.18 -9.69 4.18
CA VAL A 189 -19.24 -9.24 3.26
C VAL A 189 -19.82 -10.36 2.40
N ASN A 190 -19.27 -11.57 2.48
CA ASN A 190 -19.77 -12.76 1.79
C ASN A 190 -20.03 -13.91 2.76
N ALA A 191 -20.87 -14.85 2.35
CA ALA A 191 -21.35 -15.93 3.22
C ALA A 191 -20.27 -16.98 3.51
N LYS A 192 -19.39 -17.20 2.53
CA LYS A 192 -18.23 -18.08 2.59
C LYS A 192 -17.18 -17.57 1.60
N PRO A 193 -15.89 -17.91 1.79
CA PRO A 193 -14.87 -17.64 0.80
C PRO A 193 -15.19 -18.32 -0.54
N SER A 194 -14.81 -17.67 -1.63
CA SER A 194 -15.08 -18.11 -3.00
C SER A 194 -13.98 -17.60 -3.93
N ILE A 195 -13.66 -18.38 -4.96
CA ILE A 195 -12.75 -17.99 -6.04
C ILE A 195 -13.25 -16.72 -6.76
N ASP A 196 -14.57 -16.53 -6.88
CA ASP A 196 -15.13 -15.33 -7.52
C ASP A 196 -14.85 -14.06 -6.72
N GLU A 197 -14.90 -14.14 -5.39
CA GLU A 197 -14.63 -13.00 -4.52
C GLU A 197 -13.13 -12.71 -4.41
N VAL A 198 -12.29 -13.74 -4.45
CA VAL A 198 -10.84 -13.58 -4.64
C VAL A 198 -10.55 -12.80 -5.92
N ASN A 199 -11.13 -13.21 -7.05
CA ASN A 199 -10.92 -12.57 -8.34
C ASN A 199 -11.37 -11.10 -8.35
N LYS A 200 -12.51 -10.78 -7.72
CA LYS A 200 -13.00 -9.40 -7.57
C LYS A 200 -12.04 -8.56 -6.72
N ALA A 201 -11.59 -9.11 -5.60
CA ALA A 201 -10.70 -8.41 -4.68
C ALA A 201 -9.34 -8.11 -5.32
N VAL A 202 -8.67 -9.10 -5.90
CA VAL A 202 -7.37 -8.91 -6.59
C VAL A 202 -7.50 -7.90 -7.73
N LYS A 203 -8.57 -7.98 -8.53
CA LYS A 203 -8.82 -7.02 -9.62
C LYS A 203 -8.95 -5.58 -9.13
N GLU A 204 -9.67 -5.33 -8.04
CA GLU A 204 -9.80 -3.96 -7.52
C GLU A 204 -8.50 -3.46 -6.86
N ARG A 205 -7.70 -4.33 -6.24
CA ARG A 205 -6.35 -3.97 -5.76
C ARG A 205 -5.44 -3.53 -6.90
N VAL A 206 -5.39 -4.29 -8.00
CA VAL A 206 -4.63 -3.90 -9.22
C VAL A 206 -5.10 -2.54 -9.76
N LYS A 207 -6.41 -2.37 -9.92
CA LYS A 207 -7.00 -1.10 -10.37
C LYS A 207 -6.69 0.07 -9.44
N ASN A 208 -6.62 -0.18 -8.13
CA ASN A 208 -6.23 0.82 -7.15
C ASN A 208 -4.83 1.36 -7.42
N VAL A 209 -3.86 0.44 -7.59
CA VAL A 209 -2.48 0.77 -7.95
C VAL A 209 -2.41 1.51 -9.27
N GLU A 210 -3.09 1.04 -10.32
CA GLU A 210 -3.09 1.70 -11.63
C GLU A 210 -3.58 3.15 -11.57
N ILE A 211 -4.60 3.44 -10.75
CA ILE A 211 -5.11 4.81 -10.58
C ILE A 211 -4.11 5.66 -9.77
N LEU A 212 -3.49 5.12 -8.71
CA LEU A 212 -2.51 5.86 -7.91
C LEU A 212 -1.23 6.14 -8.72
N LEU A 213 -0.80 5.22 -9.59
CA LEU A 213 0.28 5.42 -10.56
C LEU A 213 0.01 6.63 -11.47
N LYS A 214 -1.21 6.74 -12.00
CA LYS A 214 -1.65 7.90 -12.83
C LYS A 214 -1.56 9.23 -12.08
N HIS A 215 -1.65 9.21 -10.76
CA HIS A 215 -1.58 10.40 -9.91
C HIS A 215 -0.17 10.75 -9.41
N GLY A 216 0.86 9.97 -9.75
CA GLY A 216 2.26 10.31 -9.48
C GLY A 216 2.95 9.43 -8.42
N TYR A 217 2.23 8.49 -7.80
CA TYR A 217 2.82 7.55 -6.85
C TYR A 217 3.68 6.49 -7.55
N ARG A 218 4.74 6.03 -6.89
CA ARG A 218 5.74 5.15 -7.52
C ARG A 218 6.20 3.96 -6.67
N ASN A 219 5.87 3.91 -5.38
CA ASN A 219 6.33 2.84 -4.50
C ASN A 219 5.13 2.19 -3.81
N PHE A 220 5.00 0.88 -3.97
CA PHE A 220 3.85 0.11 -3.52
C PHE A 220 4.33 -1.15 -2.83
N VAL A 221 3.80 -1.42 -1.65
CA VAL A 221 3.94 -2.72 -0.98
C VAL A 221 2.54 -3.26 -0.72
N TRP A 222 2.29 -4.45 -1.24
CA TRP A 222 1.10 -5.22 -0.93
C TRP A 222 1.38 -6.22 0.15
N PHE A 223 0.40 -6.45 1.01
CA PHE A 223 0.40 -7.63 1.87
C PHE A 223 -0.49 -8.69 1.21
N ASN A 224 -0.01 -9.92 1.21
CA ASN A 224 -0.88 -11.07 0.96
C ASN A 224 -1.78 -11.32 2.20
N LEU A 225 -2.64 -12.33 2.17
CA LEU A 225 -3.54 -12.64 3.28
C LEU A 225 -2.97 -13.75 4.16
N PRO A 226 -3.07 -13.62 5.50
CA PRO A 226 -2.81 -14.74 6.39
C PRO A 226 -3.84 -15.85 6.13
N ASP A 227 -3.44 -17.10 6.38
CA ASP A 227 -4.35 -18.23 6.23
C ASP A 227 -5.47 -18.15 7.29
N LEU A 228 -6.63 -17.69 6.84
CA LEU A 228 -7.79 -17.50 7.69
C LEU A 228 -8.35 -18.82 8.21
N SER A 229 -8.05 -19.96 7.57
CA SER A 229 -8.47 -21.28 8.04
C SER A 229 -7.86 -21.66 9.39
N LEU A 230 -6.73 -21.03 9.76
CA LEU A 230 -6.04 -21.24 11.03
C LEU A 230 -6.66 -20.44 12.19
N THR A 231 -7.58 -19.52 11.90
CA THR A 231 -8.24 -18.72 12.94
C THR A 231 -9.18 -19.57 13.81
N PRO A 232 -9.43 -19.18 15.07
CA PRO A 232 -10.42 -19.84 15.93
C PRO A 232 -11.80 -19.98 15.27
N ARG A 233 -12.21 -19.00 14.44
CA ARG A 233 -13.47 -19.06 13.68
C ARG A 233 -13.64 -20.36 12.89
N PHE A 234 -12.61 -20.80 12.17
CA PHE A 234 -12.66 -22.02 11.35
C PHE A 234 -12.19 -23.26 12.12
N GLN A 235 -11.23 -23.11 13.03
CA GLN A 235 -10.71 -24.22 13.83
C GLN A 235 -11.74 -24.79 14.81
N ASN A 236 -12.68 -23.97 15.29
CA ASN A 236 -13.73 -24.40 16.23
C ASN A 236 -14.98 -25.00 15.53
N MET A 237 -15.02 -25.05 14.19
CA MET A 237 -16.10 -25.72 13.46
C MET A 237 -15.90 -27.25 13.50
N ALA A 238 -16.91 -27.98 13.96
CA ALA A 238 -16.83 -29.44 14.12
C ALA A 238 -17.49 -30.22 12.96
N GLY A 239 -17.02 -31.46 12.76
CA GLY A 239 -17.55 -32.40 11.78
C GLY A 239 -17.24 -32.02 10.33
N ALA A 240 -17.84 -32.77 9.39
CA ALA A 240 -17.55 -32.66 7.96
C ALA A 240 -17.76 -31.25 7.38
N LYS A 241 -18.76 -30.51 7.86
CA LYS A 241 -18.98 -29.11 7.46
C LYS A 241 -17.86 -28.18 7.92
N GLY A 242 -17.26 -28.44 9.08
CA GLY A 242 -16.10 -27.71 9.57
C GLY A 242 -14.84 -28.03 8.76
N ASP A 243 -14.64 -29.29 8.39
CA ASP A 243 -13.55 -29.69 7.49
C ASP A 243 -13.68 -29.01 6.12
N GLU A 244 -14.88 -29.02 5.53
CA GLU A 244 -15.17 -28.34 4.26
C GLU A 244 -14.89 -26.83 4.36
N ALA A 245 -15.35 -26.18 5.44
CA ALA A 245 -15.14 -24.75 5.63
C ALA A 245 -13.65 -24.37 5.78
N ARG A 246 -12.88 -25.18 6.51
CA ARG A 246 -11.42 -24.99 6.65
C ARG A 246 -10.71 -25.14 5.32
N ASN A 247 -10.96 -26.24 4.59
CA ASN A 247 -10.34 -26.49 3.30
C ASN A 247 -10.69 -25.40 2.29
N ASN A 248 -11.97 -25.02 2.19
CA ASN A 248 -12.40 -23.96 1.28
C ASN A 248 -11.76 -22.60 1.63
N ALA A 249 -11.61 -22.26 2.92
CA ALA A 249 -10.94 -21.04 3.33
C ALA A 249 -9.44 -21.07 3.00
N HIS A 250 -8.77 -22.18 3.27
CA HIS A 250 -7.35 -22.38 2.94
C HIS A 250 -7.12 -22.24 1.43
N ASP A 251 -7.86 -23.00 0.61
CA ASP A 251 -7.74 -23.00 -0.85
C ASP A 251 -8.00 -21.61 -1.46
N CYS A 252 -9.00 -20.87 -0.95
CA CYS A 252 -9.28 -19.52 -1.40
C CYS A 252 -8.15 -18.54 -1.04
N ILE A 253 -7.51 -18.69 0.13
CA ILE A 253 -6.41 -17.83 0.54
C ILE A 253 -5.14 -18.15 -0.23
N GLU A 254 -4.81 -19.43 -0.46
CA GLU A 254 -3.70 -19.82 -1.32
C GLU A 254 -3.89 -19.26 -2.73
N TYR A 255 -5.09 -19.41 -3.30
CA TYR A 255 -5.42 -18.85 -4.61
C TYR A 255 -5.31 -17.32 -4.63
N PHE A 256 -5.80 -16.63 -3.59
CA PHE A 256 -5.67 -15.18 -3.47
C PHE A 256 -4.21 -14.74 -3.45
N ASN A 257 -3.39 -15.39 -2.63
CA ASN A 257 -1.98 -15.05 -2.46
C ASN A 257 -1.20 -15.29 -3.75
N GLN A 258 -1.48 -16.39 -4.46
CA GLN A 258 -0.88 -16.69 -5.75
C GLN A 258 -1.27 -15.66 -6.82
N GLU A 259 -2.55 -15.30 -6.93
CA GLU A 259 -3.01 -14.33 -7.93
C GLU A 259 -2.50 -12.91 -7.64
N LEU A 260 -2.38 -12.55 -6.36
CA LEU A 260 -1.77 -11.27 -5.97
C LEU A 260 -0.27 -11.24 -6.30
N ALA A 261 0.47 -12.34 -6.09
CA ALA A 261 1.87 -12.46 -6.49
C ALA A 261 2.03 -12.35 -8.03
N ASN A 262 1.20 -13.08 -8.78
CA ASN A 262 1.15 -13.01 -10.24
C ASN A 262 0.87 -11.57 -10.74
N ALA A 263 -0.05 -10.86 -10.07
CA ALA A 263 -0.36 -9.46 -10.39
C ALA A 263 0.80 -8.52 -10.05
N CYS A 264 1.48 -8.71 -8.92
CA CYS A 264 2.64 -7.92 -8.51
C CYS A 264 3.79 -8.05 -9.52
N GLU A 265 4.12 -9.27 -9.96
CA GLU A 265 5.17 -9.49 -10.97
C GLU A 265 4.81 -8.84 -12.32
N LYS A 266 3.53 -8.89 -12.73
CA LYS A 266 3.06 -8.16 -13.92
C LYS A 266 3.25 -6.65 -13.76
N LEU A 267 2.96 -6.07 -12.61
CA LEU A 267 3.16 -4.64 -12.34
C LEU A 267 4.65 -4.25 -12.40
N LYS A 268 5.55 -5.06 -11.81
CA LYS A 268 7.01 -4.85 -11.90
C LYS A 268 7.50 -4.79 -13.34
N VAL A 269 7.00 -5.70 -14.19
CA VAL A 269 7.35 -5.74 -15.62
C VAL A 269 6.79 -4.53 -16.37
N MET A 270 5.53 -4.13 -16.09
CA MET A 270 4.87 -3.03 -16.79
C MET A 270 5.40 -1.64 -16.41
N TYR A 271 5.87 -1.47 -15.17
CA TYR A 271 6.28 -0.17 -14.63
C TYR A 271 7.68 -0.26 -13.98
N PRO A 272 8.76 -0.50 -14.75
CA PRO A 272 10.11 -0.70 -14.20
C PRO A 272 10.71 0.54 -13.52
N HIS A 273 10.09 1.72 -13.68
CA HIS A 273 10.46 2.96 -13.00
C HIS A 273 9.74 3.14 -11.65
N CYS A 274 8.86 2.20 -11.30
CA CYS A 274 8.16 2.13 -10.03
C CYS A 274 8.68 0.93 -9.23
N ASN A 275 8.48 0.97 -7.93
CA ASN A 275 8.75 -0.15 -7.04
C ASN A 275 7.42 -0.81 -6.64
N PHE A 276 7.34 -2.11 -6.84
CA PHE A 276 6.27 -2.94 -6.29
C PHE A 276 6.91 -4.06 -5.53
N ASP A 277 6.41 -4.35 -4.35
CA ASP A 277 6.77 -5.56 -3.67
C ASP A 277 5.56 -6.20 -2.98
N LEU A 278 5.67 -7.50 -2.74
CA LEU A 278 4.70 -8.28 -2.00
C LEU A 278 5.34 -8.71 -0.67
N PHE A 279 4.78 -8.24 0.43
CA PHE A 279 5.09 -8.72 1.75
C PHE A 279 4.31 -10.00 2.02
N ASP A 280 5.03 -11.11 2.12
CA ASP A 280 4.48 -12.43 2.42
C ASP A 280 4.22 -12.57 3.92
N ILE A 281 3.09 -12.00 4.34
CA ILE A 281 2.64 -12.07 5.72
C ILE A 281 2.07 -13.46 6.06
N ASN A 282 1.56 -14.18 5.06
CA ASN A 282 1.07 -15.55 5.21
C ASN A 282 2.12 -16.48 5.82
N SER A 283 3.34 -16.48 5.26
CA SER A 283 4.44 -17.30 5.78
C SER A 283 4.78 -16.99 7.23
N VAL A 284 4.69 -15.71 7.67
CA VAL A 284 4.92 -15.33 9.07
C VAL A 284 3.85 -15.92 9.99
N PHE A 285 2.57 -15.88 9.57
CA PHE A 285 1.46 -16.46 10.34
C PHE A 285 1.54 -17.98 10.40
N VAL A 286 1.88 -18.63 9.29
CA VAL A 286 2.04 -20.10 9.24
C VAL A 286 3.20 -20.53 10.13
N ASP A 287 4.35 -19.86 10.07
CA ASP A 287 5.50 -20.14 10.95
C ASP A 287 5.15 -19.91 12.42
N ALA A 288 4.40 -18.86 12.74
CA ALA A 288 3.92 -18.60 14.11
C ALA A 288 2.93 -19.64 14.61
N TYR A 289 2.10 -20.19 13.74
CA TYR A 289 1.16 -21.25 14.10
C TYR A 289 1.85 -22.61 14.26
N GLN A 290 2.84 -22.92 13.42
CA GLN A 290 3.59 -24.18 13.45
C GLN A 290 4.67 -24.20 14.54
N HIS A 291 5.24 -23.04 14.86
CA HIS A 291 6.32 -22.88 15.83
C HIS A 291 5.98 -21.81 16.89
N PRO A 292 4.89 -21.96 17.65
CA PRO A 292 4.33 -20.92 18.51
C PRO A 292 5.32 -20.40 19.58
N GLU A 293 6.13 -21.29 20.15
CA GLU A 293 7.12 -20.96 21.20
C GLU A 293 8.15 -19.91 20.72
N LYS A 294 8.54 -19.94 19.44
CA LYS A 294 9.47 -18.96 18.82
C LYS A 294 8.93 -17.54 18.88
N TYR A 295 7.61 -17.40 19.00
CA TYR A 295 6.88 -16.14 19.01
C TYR A 295 6.27 -15.82 20.38
N GLY A 296 6.62 -16.59 21.42
CA GLY A 296 6.04 -16.43 22.76
C GLY A 296 4.56 -16.80 22.83
N LEU A 297 4.10 -17.65 21.92
CA LEU A 297 2.74 -18.17 21.84
C LEU A 297 2.68 -19.57 22.48
N ASP A 298 1.53 -19.89 23.07
CA ASP A 298 1.25 -21.19 23.68
C ASP A 298 0.49 -22.07 22.69
N SER A 299 1.04 -23.24 22.38
CA SER A 299 0.43 -24.21 21.47
C SER A 299 -0.99 -24.63 21.89
N ALA A 300 -1.29 -24.67 23.19
CA ALA A 300 -2.61 -25.03 23.72
C ALA A 300 -3.66 -23.91 23.55
N LYS A 301 -3.23 -22.70 23.17
CA LYS A 301 -4.07 -21.50 23.03
C LYS A 301 -4.31 -21.09 21.56
N LEU A 302 -3.63 -21.72 20.60
CA LEU A 302 -3.69 -21.34 19.18
C LEU A 302 -5.10 -21.32 18.58
N LYS A 303 -6.00 -22.20 19.04
CA LYS A 303 -7.39 -22.31 18.54
C LYS A 303 -8.40 -21.54 19.40
N LYS A 304 -7.93 -20.82 20.42
CA LYS A 304 -8.79 -20.12 21.39
C LYS A 304 -8.72 -18.61 21.14
N ALA A 305 -9.89 -17.99 21.02
CA ALA A 305 -10.02 -16.54 21.11
C ALA A 305 -9.82 -16.13 22.58
N TYR A 306 -8.95 -15.16 22.84
CA TYR A 306 -8.72 -14.67 24.20
C TYR A 306 -9.97 -14.02 24.80
N THR A 307 -10.74 -13.24 24.04
CA THR A 307 -11.94 -12.54 24.53
C THR A 307 -13.06 -13.44 25.04
N THR A 308 -13.02 -14.74 24.69
CA THR A 308 -14.01 -15.73 25.12
C THR A 308 -13.40 -16.85 25.95
N SER A 309 -12.13 -16.72 26.38
CA SER A 309 -11.48 -17.72 27.23
C SER A 309 -11.61 -17.37 28.71
N ASP A 310 -11.36 -18.36 29.57
CA ASP A 310 -11.34 -18.17 31.03
C ASP A 310 -10.19 -17.24 31.49
N ASP A 311 -9.20 -17.00 30.64
CA ASP A 311 -8.08 -16.08 30.92
C ASP A 311 -8.43 -14.61 30.65
N PHE A 312 -9.61 -14.33 30.07
CA PHE A 312 -10.01 -12.98 29.70
C PHE A 312 -10.15 -12.06 30.91
N GLN A 313 -9.37 -10.98 30.94
CA GLN A 313 -9.50 -9.97 31.98
C GLN A 313 -9.16 -8.58 31.46
N MET A 314 -10.07 -7.63 31.69
CA MET A 314 -9.78 -6.20 31.57
C MET A 314 -9.26 -5.68 32.92
N LEU A 315 -8.02 -5.19 32.93
CA LEU A 315 -7.42 -4.59 34.11
C LEU A 315 -7.98 -3.18 34.35
N PRO A 316 -7.95 -2.66 35.59
CA PRO A 316 -8.49 -1.33 35.93
C PRO A 316 -7.88 -0.17 35.13
N ASN A 317 -6.65 -0.34 34.63
CA ASN A 317 -5.97 0.63 33.76
C ASN A 317 -6.40 0.57 32.28
N GLY A 318 -7.42 -0.24 31.95
CA GLY A 318 -7.94 -0.41 30.59
C GLY A 318 -7.09 -1.29 29.68
N THR A 319 -6.12 -2.03 30.22
CA THR A 319 -5.29 -2.98 29.46
C THR A 319 -5.74 -4.42 29.66
N SER A 320 -5.36 -5.30 28.73
CA SER A 320 -5.69 -6.73 28.80
C SER A 320 -4.55 -7.57 28.24
N PRO A 321 -3.59 -8.00 29.07
CA PRO A 321 -2.44 -8.78 28.62
C PRO A 321 -2.82 -10.22 28.21
N ALA A 322 -2.92 -10.48 26.91
CA ALA A 322 -3.28 -11.78 26.35
C ALA A 322 -2.07 -12.74 26.24
N LYS A 323 -1.38 -13.01 27.37
CA LYS A 323 -0.13 -13.79 27.36
C LYS A 323 -0.31 -15.20 26.75
N GLY A 324 0.51 -15.51 25.76
CA GLY A 324 0.50 -16.80 25.05
C GLY A 324 -0.59 -16.96 23.99
N TYR A 325 -1.49 -15.99 23.82
CA TYR A 325 -2.56 -16.06 22.82
C TYR A 325 -2.12 -15.48 21.48
N ALA A 326 -2.40 -16.21 20.40
CA ALA A 326 -2.23 -15.72 19.04
C ALA A 326 -3.38 -14.79 18.61
N PHE A 327 -4.60 -15.11 19.03
CA PHE A 327 -5.82 -14.43 18.62
C PHE A 327 -6.50 -13.71 19.78
N TRP A 328 -6.83 -12.43 19.57
CA TRP A 328 -7.62 -11.63 20.49
C TRP A 328 -9.07 -12.09 20.50
N ASP A 329 -9.71 -12.10 19.34
CA ASP A 329 -11.06 -12.64 19.13
C ASP A 329 -11.01 -13.84 18.17
N ASP A 330 -12.09 -14.14 17.46
CA ASP A 330 -12.16 -15.31 16.59
C ASP A 330 -11.34 -15.20 15.29
N ILE A 331 -10.84 -14.00 14.95
CA ILE A 331 -10.05 -13.74 13.73
C ILE A 331 -8.88 -12.77 13.91
N HIS A 332 -8.95 -11.81 14.82
CA HIS A 332 -7.96 -10.76 14.94
C HIS A 332 -6.77 -11.21 15.82
N PRO A 333 -5.54 -10.90 15.42
CA PRO A 333 -4.36 -11.24 16.22
C PRO A 333 -4.27 -10.44 17.52
N THR A 334 -3.53 -10.96 18.50
CA THR A 334 -3.14 -10.17 19.68
C THR A 334 -2.08 -9.13 19.32
N ALA A 335 -1.92 -8.12 20.18
CA ALA A 335 -0.91 -7.07 20.04
C ALA A 335 0.52 -7.64 19.99
N ASN A 336 0.77 -8.78 20.66
CA ASN A 336 2.05 -9.49 20.57
C ASN A 336 2.31 -9.99 19.15
N VAL A 337 1.31 -10.61 18.51
CA VAL A 337 1.42 -11.02 17.11
C VAL A 337 1.61 -9.80 16.23
N HIS A 338 0.82 -8.73 16.40
CA HIS A 338 1.02 -7.48 15.65
C HIS A 338 2.44 -6.89 15.77
N ALA A 339 3.07 -6.95 16.95
CA ALA A 339 4.45 -6.52 17.14
C ALA A 339 5.43 -7.38 16.34
N VAL A 340 5.23 -8.70 16.29
CA VAL A 340 6.00 -9.62 15.44
C VAL A 340 5.85 -9.23 13.96
N LEU A 341 4.62 -8.98 13.50
CA LEU A 341 4.37 -8.60 12.10
C LEU A 341 5.09 -7.30 11.74
N ALA A 342 4.99 -6.28 12.60
CA ALA A 342 5.68 -5.01 12.42
C ALA A 342 7.20 -5.20 12.37
N ASN A 343 7.77 -6.02 13.25
CA ASN A 343 9.20 -6.32 13.25
C ASN A 343 9.63 -7.00 11.94
N LYS A 344 8.88 -8.00 11.45
CA LYS A 344 9.19 -8.67 10.19
C LYS A 344 9.11 -7.74 8.99
N PHE A 345 8.12 -6.84 8.96
CA PHE A 345 8.02 -5.81 7.93
C PHE A 345 9.23 -4.87 8.00
N TYR A 346 9.58 -4.40 9.20
CA TYR A 346 10.69 -3.47 9.41
C TYR A 346 12.03 -4.07 9.00
N GLU A 347 12.34 -5.29 9.45
CA GLU A 347 13.57 -6.03 9.11
C GLU A 347 13.76 -6.13 7.59
N LYS A 348 12.69 -6.41 6.85
CA LYS A 348 12.74 -6.50 5.38
C LYS A 348 12.97 -5.14 4.75
N TYR A 349 12.10 -4.17 5.04
CA TYR A 349 12.02 -2.94 4.26
C TYR A 349 12.99 -1.84 4.71
N ASN A 350 13.53 -1.90 5.92
CA ASN A 350 14.60 -0.99 6.35
C ASN A 350 15.95 -1.28 5.63
N ILE A 351 16.07 -2.46 4.99
CA ILE A 351 17.20 -2.81 4.12
C ILE A 351 16.91 -2.40 2.67
N GLU A 352 15.66 -2.50 2.21
CA GLU A 352 15.27 -2.16 0.83
C GLU A 352 15.16 -0.65 0.60
N TYR A 353 14.60 0.06 1.58
CA TYR A 353 14.36 1.50 1.51
C TYR A 353 15.23 2.27 2.50
N LYS A 354 15.55 3.49 2.11
CA LYS A 354 16.09 4.50 3.02
C LYS A 354 14.94 5.37 3.48
N PHE A 355 14.38 5.06 4.64
CA PHE A 355 13.40 5.93 5.28
C PHE A 355 14.06 7.21 5.77
N THR A 356 13.45 8.35 5.45
CA THR A 356 13.98 9.68 5.78
C THR A 356 12.88 10.56 6.34
N GLU A 357 13.28 11.53 7.14
CA GLU A 357 12.38 12.56 7.67
C GLU A 357 11.69 13.30 6.50
N PRO A 358 10.40 13.65 6.64
CA PRO A 358 9.66 14.40 5.62
C PRO A 358 10.27 15.81 5.43
N GLY A 359 10.83 16.09 4.24
CA GLY A 359 11.47 17.38 3.93
C GLY A 359 11.82 17.55 2.44
N ILE A 360 11.61 18.76 1.90
CA ILE A 360 11.74 19.07 0.47
C ILE A 360 13.22 19.10 0.07
N LYS A 361 13.67 18.05 -0.60
CA LYS A 361 14.76 18.13 -1.58
C LYS A 361 14.36 17.27 -2.77
N GLU A 362 14.08 17.90 -3.90
CA GLU A 362 13.84 17.18 -5.15
C GLU A 362 15.11 16.45 -5.57
N GLU A 363 15.09 15.11 -5.50
CA GLU A 363 16.12 14.29 -6.15
C GLU A 363 15.67 13.91 -7.57
N THR A 364 16.62 13.94 -8.50
CA THR A 364 16.48 13.52 -9.90
C THR A 364 16.40 12.00 -10.01
N CYS A 365 15.64 11.49 -10.99
CA CYS A 365 15.58 10.06 -11.30
C CYS A 365 16.49 9.77 -12.50
N ASP A 366 17.61 9.09 -12.28
CA ASP A 366 18.51 8.64 -13.35
C ASP A 366 17.96 7.36 -13.97
N ILE A 367 17.32 7.49 -15.15
CA ILE A 367 16.85 6.39 -15.99
C ILE A 367 17.68 6.37 -17.26
N SER A 368 18.12 5.19 -17.70
CA SER A 368 18.90 5.07 -18.93
C SER A 368 18.03 5.32 -20.17
N LYS A 369 18.67 5.74 -21.27
CA LYS A 369 18.00 5.90 -22.57
C LYS A 369 17.36 4.59 -23.04
N ALA A 370 18.04 3.46 -22.85
CA ALA A 370 17.57 2.14 -23.24
C ALA A 370 16.29 1.71 -22.49
N ASP A 371 16.19 2.04 -21.19
CA ASP A 371 14.99 1.74 -20.40
C ASP A 371 13.78 2.56 -20.85
N LEU A 372 14.00 3.82 -21.23
CA LEU A 372 12.95 4.67 -21.81
C LEU A 372 12.46 4.09 -23.14
N GLU A 373 13.38 3.75 -24.04
CA GLU A 373 13.05 3.12 -25.32
C GLU A 373 12.27 1.82 -25.12
N LYS A 374 12.70 0.96 -24.20
CA LYS A 374 11.99 -0.28 -23.86
C LYS A 374 10.58 -0.02 -23.33
N ALA A 375 10.41 0.95 -22.43
CA ALA A 375 9.10 1.32 -21.89
C ALA A 375 8.14 1.81 -22.98
N PHE A 376 8.62 2.63 -23.92
CA PHE A 376 7.83 3.06 -25.08
C PHE A 376 7.36 1.87 -25.92
N ARG A 377 8.30 0.98 -26.30
CA ARG A 377 8.00 -0.18 -27.16
C ARG A 377 6.93 -1.09 -26.56
N VAL A 378 7.07 -1.46 -25.28
CA VAL A 378 6.10 -2.33 -24.58
C VAL A 378 4.71 -1.69 -24.57
N ARG A 379 4.61 -0.40 -24.19
CA ARG A 379 3.32 0.28 -24.09
C ARG A 379 2.67 0.48 -25.46
N TYR A 380 3.47 0.79 -26.49
CA TYR A 380 3.00 0.95 -27.87
C TYR A 380 2.45 -0.36 -28.43
N GLU A 381 3.14 -1.49 -28.22
CA GLU A 381 2.66 -2.82 -28.64
C GLU A 381 1.34 -3.21 -27.98
N MET A 382 1.18 -2.95 -26.66
CA MET A 382 -0.09 -3.20 -25.95
C MET A 382 -1.26 -2.41 -26.54
N LYS A 383 -1.05 -1.12 -26.87
CA LYS A 383 -2.10 -0.31 -27.50
C LYS A 383 -2.43 -0.80 -28.91
N LEU A 384 -1.42 -1.11 -29.73
CA LEU A 384 -1.62 -1.66 -31.07
C LEU A 384 -2.41 -2.98 -31.03
N ALA A 385 -2.14 -3.85 -30.06
CA ALA A 385 -2.89 -5.10 -29.87
C ALA A 385 -4.35 -4.83 -29.45
N LYS A 386 -4.58 -3.86 -28.56
CA LYS A 386 -5.92 -3.46 -28.12
C LYS A 386 -6.75 -2.80 -29.21
N GLU A 387 -6.15 -2.02 -30.11
CA GLU A 387 -6.86 -1.46 -31.26
C GLU A 387 -7.21 -2.54 -32.30
N LYS A 388 -6.31 -3.51 -32.52
CA LYS A 388 -6.57 -4.65 -33.41
C LYS A 388 -7.73 -5.54 -32.94
N SER A 389 -8.02 -5.60 -31.65
CA SER A 389 -9.11 -6.41 -31.10
C SER A 389 -10.47 -5.72 -31.08
N LYS A 390 -10.57 -4.44 -31.47
CA LYS A 390 -11.86 -3.73 -31.59
C LYS A 390 -12.54 -4.01 -32.92
N PHE A 391 -13.85 -4.25 -32.87
CA PHE A 391 -14.70 -4.57 -34.04
C PHE A 391 -14.73 -3.46 -35.12
N PHE A 392 -14.50 -2.21 -34.74
CA PHE A 392 -14.35 -1.04 -35.64
C PHE A 392 -12.99 -0.33 -35.45
N GLY A 393 -11.97 -1.03 -34.96
CA GLY A 393 -10.65 -0.44 -34.68
C GLY A 393 -9.95 0.03 -35.96
N SER A 394 -9.46 1.28 -35.97
CA SER A 394 -8.57 1.76 -37.04
C SER A 394 -7.26 0.97 -37.01
N ARG A 395 -6.87 0.39 -38.15
CA ARG A 395 -5.55 -0.24 -38.32
C ARG A 395 -4.47 0.83 -38.51
N GLU A 396 -4.11 1.53 -37.45
CA GLU A 396 -2.92 2.39 -37.46
C GLU A 396 -1.70 1.48 -37.68
N LYS A 397 -1.07 1.57 -38.85
CA LYS A 397 0.20 0.89 -39.14
C LYS A 397 1.32 1.77 -38.63
N PRO A 398 2.31 1.23 -37.89
CA PRO A 398 3.46 2.01 -37.43
C PRO A 398 4.17 2.67 -38.62
N GLY A 399 4.32 3.99 -38.57
CA GLY A 399 5.02 4.78 -39.60
C GLY A 399 6.54 4.74 -39.48
N ILE A 400 7.07 4.09 -38.44
CA ILE A 400 8.50 3.93 -38.18
C ILE A 400 8.81 2.49 -37.74
N ASP A 401 10.07 2.07 -37.87
CA ASP A 401 10.59 0.86 -37.22
C ASP A 401 10.83 1.10 -35.73
N TYR A 402 9.72 1.28 -35.00
CA TYR A 402 9.74 1.55 -33.57
C TYR A 402 10.39 0.43 -32.74
N LYS A 403 10.80 -0.71 -33.32
CA LYS A 403 11.51 -1.79 -32.61
C LYS A 403 13.02 -1.56 -32.55
N ASN A 404 13.56 -0.81 -33.50
CA ASN A 404 14.98 -0.48 -33.58
C ASN A 404 15.26 1.03 -33.46
N SER A 405 14.24 1.89 -33.53
CA SER A 405 14.37 3.35 -33.35
C SER A 405 14.94 3.75 -31.99
N CYS A 406 15.75 4.81 -31.95
CA CYS A 406 16.26 5.40 -30.72
C CYS A 406 15.24 6.35 -30.07
N LEU A 407 15.48 6.78 -28.82
CA LEU A 407 14.55 7.63 -28.06
C LEU A 407 14.15 8.91 -28.80
N GLU A 408 15.09 9.56 -29.50
CA GLU A 408 14.84 10.78 -30.29
C GLU A 408 13.83 10.51 -31.40
N ASP A 409 14.00 9.42 -32.15
CA ASP A 409 13.12 9.05 -33.26
C ASP A 409 11.72 8.65 -32.75
N LEU A 410 11.65 7.93 -31.63
CA LEU A 410 10.40 7.57 -30.99
C LEU A 410 9.63 8.82 -30.52
N LEU A 411 10.33 9.78 -29.91
CA LEU A 411 9.75 11.05 -29.46
C LEU A 411 9.31 11.93 -30.66
N LYS A 412 10.11 12.04 -31.71
CA LYS A 412 9.74 12.76 -32.94
C LYS A 412 8.49 12.18 -33.57
N TYR A 413 8.45 10.86 -33.71
CA TYR A 413 7.29 10.16 -34.27
C TYR A 413 6.03 10.37 -33.43
N ALA A 414 6.15 10.28 -32.11
CA ALA A 414 5.01 10.42 -31.21
C ALA A 414 4.51 11.86 -31.06
N LEU A 415 5.39 12.86 -31.02
CA LEU A 415 5.01 14.27 -30.86
C LEU A 415 4.59 14.92 -32.18
N TYR A 416 5.27 14.59 -33.29
CA TYR A 416 5.13 15.33 -34.55
C TYR A 416 4.76 14.45 -35.74
N GLY A 417 4.81 13.12 -35.61
CA GLY A 417 4.53 12.18 -36.71
C GLY A 417 3.05 11.91 -36.98
N HIS A 418 2.12 12.66 -36.38
CA HIS A 418 0.67 12.41 -36.42
C HIS A 418 0.24 11.00 -35.98
N ALA A 419 1.08 10.31 -35.20
CA ALA A 419 0.83 8.96 -34.73
C ALA A 419 0.08 8.99 -33.39
N LYS A 420 -1.26 8.99 -33.46
CA LYS A 420 -2.14 9.15 -32.29
C LYS A 420 -1.83 8.13 -31.19
N ILE A 421 -1.67 6.85 -31.55
CA ILE A 421 -1.37 5.81 -30.56
C ILE A 421 0.00 6.07 -29.90
N ALA A 422 0.98 6.55 -30.67
CA ALA A 422 2.33 6.83 -30.17
C ALA A 422 2.35 8.04 -29.24
N HIS A 423 1.59 9.09 -29.56
CA HIS A 423 1.37 10.23 -28.68
C HIS A 423 0.72 9.81 -27.36
N GLU A 424 -0.35 9.02 -27.42
CA GLU A 424 -1.02 8.49 -26.23
C GLU A 424 -0.09 7.61 -25.37
N VAL A 425 0.91 6.95 -25.96
CA VAL A 425 1.95 6.23 -25.20
C VAL A 425 2.78 7.20 -24.36
N LEU A 426 3.19 8.37 -24.91
CA LEU A 426 3.94 9.37 -24.14
C LEU A 426 3.14 9.89 -22.95
N VAL A 427 1.83 10.12 -23.14
CA VAL A 427 0.91 10.55 -22.07
C VAL A 427 0.70 9.45 -21.04
N ASP A 428 0.48 8.19 -21.48
CA ASP A 428 0.29 7.04 -20.59
C ASP A 428 1.54 6.74 -19.75
N LEU A 429 2.73 6.90 -20.35
CA LEU A 429 4.02 6.81 -19.67
C LEU A 429 4.35 8.08 -18.87
N GLN A 430 3.49 9.11 -18.95
CA GLN A 430 3.63 10.41 -18.30
C GLN A 430 4.90 11.16 -18.70
N TRP A 431 5.50 10.85 -19.84
CA TRP A 431 6.66 11.57 -20.34
C TRP A 431 6.32 13.01 -20.66
N ILE A 432 5.09 13.22 -21.16
CA ILE A 432 4.51 14.54 -21.42
C ILE A 432 3.16 14.73 -20.71
N ASP A 433 2.76 15.97 -20.52
CA ASP A 433 1.40 16.36 -20.12
C ASP A 433 0.48 16.58 -21.34
N GLU A 434 -0.77 17.00 -21.10
CA GLU A 434 -1.75 17.26 -22.17
C GLU A 434 -1.40 18.48 -23.05
N ALA A 435 -0.41 19.28 -22.64
CA ALA A 435 0.16 20.39 -23.40
C ALA A 435 1.55 20.04 -23.96
N ASP A 436 1.84 18.75 -24.08
CA ASP A 436 3.08 18.15 -24.58
C ASP A 436 4.36 18.48 -23.80
N ASN A 437 4.26 19.07 -22.60
CA ASN A 437 5.42 19.45 -21.79
C ASN A 437 5.99 18.27 -21.01
N ALA A 438 7.33 18.20 -20.91
CA ALA A 438 8.02 17.15 -20.18
C ALA A 438 7.57 17.11 -18.71
N LYS A 439 6.85 16.04 -18.34
CA LYS A 439 6.22 15.91 -17.02
C LYS A 439 7.10 15.20 -16.00
N LEU A 440 7.99 14.30 -16.43
CA LEU A 440 8.94 13.61 -15.53
C LEU A 440 10.24 14.38 -15.38
N ASN A 441 10.78 14.44 -14.16
CA ASN A 441 12.12 14.98 -13.89
C ASN A 441 13.22 13.93 -14.15
N ILE A 442 13.27 13.44 -15.39
CA ILE A 442 14.32 12.53 -15.89
C ILE A 442 15.22 13.38 -16.80
N PRO A 443 16.49 13.66 -16.42
CA PRO A 443 17.35 14.58 -17.14
C PRO A 443 17.51 14.24 -18.63
N ILE A 444 17.72 12.95 -18.94
CA ILE A 444 17.90 12.51 -20.33
C ILE A 444 16.62 12.69 -21.15
N LEU A 445 15.44 12.38 -20.58
CA LEU A 445 14.16 12.53 -21.26
C LEU A 445 13.84 14.00 -21.53
N LYS A 446 14.02 14.88 -20.52
CA LYS A 446 13.82 16.33 -20.67
C LYS A 446 14.72 16.88 -21.76
N LYS A 447 16.02 16.58 -21.69
CA LYS A 447 17.00 16.99 -22.70
C LYS A 447 16.60 16.51 -24.09
N THR A 448 16.18 15.25 -24.25
CA THR A 448 15.79 14.72 -25.55
C THR A 448 14.50 15.37 -26.07
N ILE A 449 13.48 15.61 -25.22
CA ILE A 449 12.26 16.32 -25.62
C ILE A 449 12.59 17.76 -26.06
N ASP A 450 13.45 18.46 -25.31
CA ASP A 450 13.87 19.82 -25.65
C ASP A 450 14.67 19.87 -26.97
N THR A 451 15.56 18.89 -27.19
CA THR A 451 16.27 18.73 -28.48
C THR A 451 15.29 18.50 -29.62
N VAL A 452 14.36 17.55 -29.46
CA VAL A 452 13.36 17.20 -30.48
C VAL A 452 12.45 18.38 -30.81
N ARG A 453 12.04 19.17 -29.81
CA ARG A 453 11.31 20.43 -29.99
C ARG A 453 12.12 21.46 -30.77
N THR A 454 13.38 21.68 -30.36
CA THR A 454 14.27 22.65 -31.01
C THR A 454 14.51 22.30 -32.48
N GLU A 455 14.73 21.02 -32.80
CA GLU A 455 14.92 20.55 -34.18
C GLU A 455 13.65 20.65 -35.04
N HIS A 456 12.47 20.50 -34.43
CA HIS A 456 11.20 20.68 -35.12
C HIS A 456 10.94 22.16 -35.43
N ASP A 457 11.17 23.04 -34.46
CA ASP A 457 10.91 24.47 -34.60
C ASP A 457 11.97 25.19 -35.47
N ASN A 458 13.20 24.67 -35.47
CA ASN A 458 14.30 25.14 -36.30
C ASN A 458 14.89 23.97 -37.12
N PRO A 459 14.20 23.53 -38.19
CA PRO A 459 14.70 22.46 -39.02
C PRO A 459 16.04 22.90 -39.65
N PRO A 460 17.09 22.05 -39.63
CA PRO A 460 18.38 22.40 -40.20
C PRO A 460 18.20 22.82 -41.67
N ILE A 461 18.73 23.99 -42.02
CA ILE A 461 18.74 24.49 -43.39
C ILE A 461 19.48 23.45 -44.24
N LEU A 462 18.74 22.65 -45.01
CA LEU A 462 19.33 21.82 -46.04
C LEU A 462 20.04 22.77 -47.01
N ALA A 463 21.37 22.71 -47.02
CA ALA A 463 22.18 23.33 -48.04
C ALA A 463 21.69 22.77 -49.39
N LYS A 464 20.92 23.58 -50.12
CA LYS A 464 20.70 23.38 -51.56
C LYS A 464 22.08 23.45 -52.22
N ALA A 465 22.70 22.30 -52.43
CA ALA A 465 23.76 22.19 -53.41
C ALA A 465 23.17 22.62 -54.76
N GLN A 466 23.71 23.72 -55.28
CA GLN A 466 23.32 24.36 -56.51
C GLN A 466 23.45 23.39 -57.69
N LEU A 467 22.44 23.40 -58.54
CA LEU A 467 22.62 23.11 -59.96
C LEU A 467 23.59 24.15 -60.52
N SER A 468 24.73 23.68 -61.03
CA SER A 468 25.49 24.29 -62.12
C SER A 468 26.06 23.18 -62.97
#